data_AF-A0A7H9DR57-F1
#
_entry.id   AF-A0A7H9DR57-F1
#
_cell.length_a   1.000
_cell.length_b   1.000
_cell.length_c   1.000
_cell.angle_alpha   90.00
_cell.angle_beta   90.00
_cell.angle_gamma   90.00
#
_symmetry.space_group_name_H-M   'P 1'
#
loop_
_entity.id
_entity.type
_entity.pdbx_description
1 polymer ?
#
loop_
_entity_poly.entity_id
_entity_poly.type
_entity_poly.pdbx_seq_one_letter_code
_entity_poly.pdbx_strand_id
1 'polypeptide(L)'
;MKILIIQHKMIGDVLITSLLCENIKKAYPNAIVDYLINSNTLPVLENNPYIDHKIVFDEKENKGLMNLIKFSKKVNQNRYDIVIDAYSKLQSWVDVFINNAPKKISYKKIGRTFLYTDNVEKHDEPNSYLGLAIEHRLSLLKPLGIETPLATEPKLYLTEEEINFAKDLFTKHQVDSTRKTVMISLLGSDSSKTYPLNEMAKMVDFIGQHYNVNILFNYFPKQLPQAKEVYNQLSDETKSKVYFELLGNDLREFIAIANECDVIVGNDGGAINMSKALGKKSFIIFSPWIDKKVWATFEDGINHTSVHLKDYFPEKLGDLNNRQIKKQVDEFYSIFDFELFKEKLENFLNNNSLDRQLISNNNVEIETKKEYSIESMSTKISALLITYNEEKNLHRYLNDVDFADEIIIIDSFSTDKTEKIARQNPKTKFVKRKFDNFTNQRNYGLSLAKNDWVTFFDADEGIPLELKKEIVSVFNQQPTFDAYFVYRKFFFNKKHIKYSGMQNDKAVRIFKKSKSQYKSDRMVHEIIECNGRTGYLTNKLDHFTFDNEQEYLDKLNSYSRLRAQELRLKNLKPTFYHYTIKPAYRFFNYFVMRLGFLDGKDGYTIAKLHAISVANRYKYLDEIYRKENQNLG
;
A
#
# COMPACT_ATOMS: atom_id res chain seq x y z
N MET A 1 -28.88 35.14 -0.80
CA MET A 1 -28.47 33.84 -1.36
C MET A 1 -28.60 32.79 -0.26
N LYS A 2 -29.37 31.72 -0.49
CA LYS A 2 -29.56 30.62 0.45
C LYS A 2 -28.94 29.35 -0.12
N ILE A 3 -28.07 28.71 0.64
CA ILE A 3 -27.23 27.59 0.21
C ILE A 3 -27.50 26.40 1.10
N LEU A 4 -27.71 25.24 0.49
CA LEU A 4 -27.79 23.96 1.19
C LEU A 4 -26.50 23.17 0.94
N ILE A 5 -25.78 22.83 2.00
CA ILE A 5 -24.68 21.86 1.96
C ILE A 5 -25.20 20.51 2.43
N ILE A 6 -24.85 19.43 1.72
CA ILE A 6 -25.29 18.07 2.03
C ILE A 6 -24.09 17.18 2.31
N GLN A 7 -24.03 16.65 3.54
CA GLN A 7 -23.12 15.57 3.96
C GLN A 7 -23.76 14.82 5.12
N HIS A 8 -24.46 13.72 4.85
CA HIS A 8 -25.14 12.97 5.92
C HIS A 8 -24.17 12.38 6.96
N LYS A 9 -23.07 11.78 6.48
CA LYS A 9 -22.08 11.03 7.26
C LYS A 9 -20.77 10.88 6.48
N MET A 10 -19.63 10.49 7.04
CA MET A 10 -19.35 10.19 8.46
C MET A 10 -18.86 11.43 9.21
N ILE A 11 -18.68 11.35 10.54
CA ILE A 11 -18.26 12.46 11.41
C ILE A 11 -17.08 13.26 10.84
N GLY A 12 -16.01 12.57 10.40
CA GLY A 12 -14.85 13.24 9.80
C GLY A 12 -15.16 13.95 8.48
N ASP A 13 -16.00 13.35 7.62
CA ASP A 13 -16.43 13.99 6.38
C ASP A 13 -17.31 15.21 6.66
N VAL A 14 -18.19 15.13 7.67
CA VAL A 14 -19.07 16.24 8.09
C VAL A 14 -18.23 17.40 8.62
N LEU A 15 -17.26 17.11 9.46
CA LEU A 15 -16.34 18.11 9.99
C LEU A 15 -15.54 18.79 8.87
N ILE A 16 -14.93 18.04 7.95
CA ILE A 16 -14.16 18.63 6.84
C ILE A 16 -15.07 19.44 5.90
N THR A 17 -16.28 18.97 5.62
CA THR A 17 -17.23 19.68 4.75
C THR A 17 -17.73 21.00 5.37
N SER A 18 -17.59 21.21 6.68
CA SER A 18 -17.84 22.54 7.30
C SER A 18 -16.93 23.66 6.76
N LEU A 19 -15.79 23.33 6.13
CA LEU A 19 -14.96 24.29 5.40
C LEU A 19 -15.71 24.99 4.26
N LEU A 20 -16.68 24.32 3.66
CA LEU A 20 -17.53 24.95 2.64
C LEU A 20 -18.34 26.09 3.25
N CYS A 21 -18.90 25.87 4.44
CA CYS A 21 -19.70 26.86 5.16
C CYS A 21 -18.86 28.11 5.48
N GLU A 22 -17.67 27.92 6.06
CA GLU A 22 -16.76 29.01 6.41
C GLU A 22 -16.37 29.84 5.18
N ASN A 23 -15.93 29.17 4.12
CA ASN A 23 -15.49 29.87 2.91
C ASN A 23 -16.63 30.60 2.19
N ILE A 24 -17.82 30.01 2.17
CA ILE A 24 -19.02 30.66 1.62
C ILE A 24 -19.39 31.89 2.43
N LYS A 25 -19.39 31.81 3.76
CA LYS A 25 -19.69 32.97 4.63
C LYS A 25 -18.62 34.06 4.52
N LYS A 26 -17.34 33.71 4.34
CA LYS A 26 -16.27 34.69 4.10
C LYS A 26 -16.44 35.40 2.76
N ALA A 27 -16.78 34.67 1.70
CA ALA A 27 -16.98 35.23 0.36
C ALA A 27 -18.31 36.00 0.23
N TYR A 28 -19.35 35.53 0.93
CA TYR A 28 -20.71 36.07 0.89
C TYR A 28 -21.27 36.21 2.31
N PRO A 29 -20.91 37.29 3.04
CA PRO A 29 -21.27 37.45 4.46
C PRO A 29 -22.78 37.37 4.76
N ASN A 30 -23.62 37.80 3.81
CA ASN A 30 -25.07 37.80 3.92
C ASN A 30 -25.73 36.51 3.39
N ALA A 31 -24.95 35.50 2.97
CA ALA A 31 -25.51 34.22 2.55
C ALA A 31 -26.08 33.47 3.75
N ILE A 32 -27.22 32.79 3.56
CA ILE A 32 -27.75 31.82 4.52
C ILE A 32 -27.21 30.45 4.13
N VAL A 33 -26.53 29.77 5.04
CA VAL A 33 -25.87 28.48 4.83
C VAL A 33 -26.50 27.45 5.76
N ASP A 34 -27.31 26.58 5.17
CA ASP A 34 -27.92 25.45 5.86
C ASP A 34 -27.09 24.19 5.59
N TYR A 35 -26.92 23.35 6.61
CA TYR A 35 -26.14 22.12 6.51
C TYR A 35 -26.98 20.90 6.88
N LEU A 36 -27.27 20.04 5.91
CA LEU A 36 -27.99 18.79 6.07
C LEU A 36 -27.05 17.63 6.44
N ILE A 37 -27.30 17.06 7.62
CA ILE A 37 -26.46 16.07 8.29
C ILE A 37 -27.29 15.01 9.01
N ASN A 38 -26.69 13.87 9.37
CA ASN A 38 -27.35 12.92 10.26
C ASN A 38 -27.22 13.35 11.74
N SER A 39 -28.19 12.98 12.57
CA SER A 39 -28.24 13.31 14.02
C SER A 39 -26.97 12.90 14.77
N ASN A 40 -26.40 11.74 14.47
CA ASN A 40 -25.17 11.24 15.10
C ASN A 40 -23.90 12.04 14.76
N THR A 41 -23.96 12.98 13.82
CA THR A 41 -22.84 13.85 13.42
C THR A 41 -23.01 15.30 13.89
N LEU A 42 -24.16 15.64 14.45
CA LEU A 42 -24.46 16.98 14.95
C LEU A 42 -23.39 17.55 15.91
N PRO A 43 -22.83 16.76 16.86
CA PRO A 43 -21.89 17.31 17.83
C PRO A 43 -20.63 17.98 17.25
N VAL A 44 -20.15 17.55 16.07
CA VAL A 44 -18.97 18.17 15.44
C VAL A 44 -19.27 19.48 14.71
N LEU A 45 -20.54 19.88 14.64
CA LEU A 45 -20.96 21.18 14.08
C LEU A 45 -21.48 22.13 15.16
N GLU A 46 -21.56 21.70 16.42
CA GLU A 46 -22.05 22.57 17.48
C GLU A 46 -21.21 23.84 17.62
N ASN A 47 -21.91 24.95 17.85
CA ASN A 47 -21.36 26.31 17.95
C ASN A 47 -20.58 26.83 16.73
N ASN A 48 -20.63 26.15 15.57
CA ASN A 48 -19.97 26.64 14.37
C ASN A 48 -20.65 27.93 13.85
N PRO A 49 -19.94 29.09 13.81
CA PRO A 49 -20.53 30.38 13.51
C PRO A 49 -20.84 30.58 12.01
N TYR A 50 -20.41 29.66 11.16
CA TYR A 50 -20.57 29.75 9.71
C TYR A 50 -21.77 28.95 9.18
N ILE A 51 -22.53 28.31 10.07
CA ILE A 51 -23.72 27.52 9.73
C ILE A 51 -24.93 28.19 10.38
N ASP A 52 -25.87 28.69 9.58
CA ASP A 52 -27.07 29.33 10.10
C ASP A 52 -28.07 28.31 10.64
N HIS A 53 -28.25 27.19 9.90
CA HIS A 53 -29.18 26.14 10.32
C HIS A 53 -28.61 24.74 10.05
N LYS A 54 -28.67 23.87 11.06
CA LYS A 54 -28.31 22.45 10.95
C LYS A 54 -29.58 21.66 10.69
N ILE A 55 -29.72 21.11 9.50
CA ILE A 55 -30.89 20.31 9.10
C ILE A 55 -30.60 18.86 9.45
N VAL A 56 -31.21 18.38 10.52
CA VAL A 56 -30.91 17.06 11.08
C VAL A 56 -31.81 16.00 10.45
N PHE A 57 -31.19 15.03 9.80
CA PHE A 57 -31.80 13.79 9.35
C PHE A 57 -31.63 12.71 10.42
N ASP A 58 -32.73 12.23 10.98
CA ASP A 58 -32.69 11.07 11.86
C ASP A 58 -32.89 9.78 11.06
N GLU A 59 -31.88 8.90 11.01
CA GLU A 59 -31.93 7.64 10.25
C GLU A 59 -32.99 6.66 10.78
N LYS A 60 -33.34 6.73 12.08
CA LYS A 60 -34.36 5.85 12.65
C LYS A 60 -35.74 6.35 12.28
N GLU A 61 -36.00 7.65 12.43
CA GLU A 61 -37.29 8.25 12.11
C GLU A 61 -37.59 8.25 10.61
N ASN A 62 -36.57 8.53 9.79
CA ASN A 62 -36.73 8.71 8.34
C ASN A 62 -36.34 7.46 7.54
N LYS A 63 -36.42 6.28 8.17
CA LYS A 63 -36.09 5.01 7.54
C LYS A 63 -37.00 4.74 6.33
N GLY A 64 -36.38 4.35 5.20
CA GLY A 64 -37.06 3.96 3.97
C GLY A 64 -37.26 5.09 2.96
N LEU A 65 -37.42 4.72 1.68
CA LEU A 65 -37.44 5.66 0.56
C LEU A 65 -38.58 6.69 0.65
N MET A 66 -39.77 6.28 1.08
CA MET A 66 -40.92 7.19 1.17
C MET A 66 -40.72 8.27 2.24
N ASN A 67 -40.16 7.91 3.39
CA ASN A 67 -39.87 8.86 4.46
C ASN A 67 -38.71 9.78 4.08
N LEU A 68 -37.69 9.26 3.40
CA LEU A 68 -36.66 10.10 2.79
C LEU A 68 -37.27 11.11 1.82
N ILE A 69 -38.13 10.70 0.89
CA ILE A 69 -38.82 11.62 -0.04
C ILE A 69 -39.63 12.69 0.70
N LYS A 70 -40.37 12.31 1.75
CA LYS A 70 -41.13 13.26 2.58
C LYS A 70 -40.20 14.27 3.25
N PHE A 71 -39.10 13.79 3.84
CA PHE A 71 -38.08 14.64 4.45
C PHE A 71 -37.47 15.59 3.41
N SER A 72 -37.00 15.08 2.27
CA SER A 72 -36.41 15.89 1.19
C SER A 72 -37.40 16.95 0.66
N LYS A 73 -38.70 16.62 0.56
CA LYS A 73 -39.73 17.59 0.19
C LYS A 73 -39.88 18.69 1.23
N LYS A 74 -39.84 18.36 2.53
CA LYS A 74 -39.83 19.34 3.63
C LYS A 74 -38.60 20.23 3.55
N VAL A 75 -37.42 19.66 3.32
CA VAL A 75 -36.18 20.43 3.14
C VAL A 75 -36.30 21.37 1.95
N ASN A 76 -36.85 20.92 0.81
CA ASN A 76 -37.02 21.75 -0.39
C ASN A 76 -37.96 22.95 -0.19
N GLN A 77 -38.86 22.94 0.80
CA GLN A 77 -39.70 24.10 1.13
C GLN A 77 -38.89 25.33 1.53
N ASN A 78 -37.63 25.15 1.94
CA ASN A 78 -36.70 26.22 2.27
C ASN A 78 -36.24 27.06 1.06
N ARG A 79 -36.48 26.61 -0.17
CA ARG A 79 -36.14 27.30 -1.44
C ARG A 79 -34.68 27.78 -1.50
N TYR A 80 -33.78 26.86 -1.83
CA TYR A 80 -32.35 27.16 -1.97
C TYR A 80 -32.01 27.72 -3.35
N ASP A 81 -31.06 28.65 -3.39
CA ASP A 81 -30.47 29.16 -4.63
C ASP A 81 -29.37 28.20 -5.14
N ILE A 82 -28.62 27.60 -4.20
CA ILE A 82 -27.52 26.69 -4.49
C ILE A 82 -27.60 25.46 -3.59
N VAL A 83 -27.40 24.28 -4.16
CA VAL A 83 -27.17 23.03 -3.41
C VAL A 83 -25.77 22.53 -3.70
N ILE A 84 -25.00 22.23 -2.66
CA ILE A 84 -23.68 21.60 -2.76
C ILE A 84 -23.76 20.22 -2.11
N ASP A 85 -23.76 19.17 -2.93
CA ASP A 85 -23.76 17.78 -2.45
C ASP A 85 -22.33 17.23 -2.37
N ALA A 86 -21.74 17.31 -1.17
CA ALA A 86 -20.44 16.74 -0.86
C ALA A 86 -20.51 15.21 -0.60
N TYR A 87 -21.71 14.68 -0.33
CA TYR A 87 -21.91 13.26 -0.03
C TYR A 87 -21.90 12.39 -1.29
N SER A 88 -22.65 12.80 -2.31
CA SER A 88 -22.78 12.14 -3.62
C SER A 88 -23.10 10.64 -3.52
N LYS A 89 -24.04 10.30 -2.64
CA LYS A 89 -24.57 8.93 -2.43
C LYS A 89 -26.06 8.88 -2.69
N LEU A 90 -26.62 7.67 -2.67
CA LEU A 90 -28.03 7.43 -2.96
C LEU A 90 -28.99 8.30 -2.14
N GLN A 91 -28.72 8.51 -0.85
CA GLN A 91 -29.56 9.35 0.01
C GLN A 91 -29.56 10.81 -0.48
N SER A 92 -28.39 11.43 -0.62
CA SER A 92 -28.29 12.81 -1.10
C SER A 92 -28.78 13.00 -2.53
N TRP A 93 -28.71 11.97 -3.39
CA TRP A 93 -29.28 12.04 -4.73
C TRP A 93 -30.79 12.24 -4.72
N VAL A 94 -31.50 11.67 -3.73
CA VAL A 94 -32.94 11.91 -3.56
C VAL A 94 -33.19 13.35 -3.12
N ASP A 95 -32.40 13.85 -2.16
CA ASP A 95 -32.48 15.25 -1.73
C ASP A 95 -32.25 16.22 -2.90
N VAL A 96 -31.18 16.00 -3.67
CA VAL A 96 -30.80 16.82 -4.83
C VAL A 96 -31.84 16.74 -5.95
N PHE A 97 -32.38 15.55 -6.24
CA PHE A 97 -33.38 15.38 -7.28
C PHE A 97 -34.69 16.11 -6.96
N ILE A 98 -35.11 16.10 -5.69
CA ILE A 98 -36.32 16.78 -5.23
C ILE A 98 -36.12 18.29 -5.08
N ASN A 99 -34.90 18.73 -4.78
CA ASN A 99 -34.59 20.13 -4.57
C ASN A 99 -34.69 20.94 -5.88
N ASN A 100 -35.32 22.11 -5.86
CA ASN A 100 -35.53 22.93 -7.07
C ASN A 100 -34.47 24.03 -7.26
N ALA A 101 -33.35 23.99 -6.53
CA ALA A 101 -32.30 24.99 -6.66
C ALA A 101 -31.78 25.09 -8.12
N PRO A 102 -31.65 26.31 -8.65
CA PRO A 102 -31.18 26.53 -10.02
C PRO A 102 -29.72 26.11 -10.21
N LYS A 103 -28.90 26.13 -9.15
CA LYS A 103 -27.51 25.67 -9.17
C LYS A 103 -27.31 24.48 -8.23
N LYS A 104 -26.74 23.39 -8.75
CA LYS A 104 -26.48 22.15 -8.01
C LYS A 104 -25.06 21.67 -8.32
N ILE A 105 -24.22 21.63 -7.30
CA ILE A 105 -22.79 21.33 -7.42
C ILE A 105 -22.48 20.01 -6.74
N SER A 106 -21.79 19.11 -7.43
CA SER A 106 -21.20 17.90 -6.82
C SER A 106 -20.03 17.40 -7.66
N TYR A 107 -19.44 16.30 -7.22
CA TYR A 107 -18.39 15.61 -7.95
C TYR A 107 -18.91 14.94 -9.21
N LYS A 108 -18.13 15.00 -10.29
CA LYS A 108 -18.39 14.26 -11.52
C LYS A 108 -18.46 12.76 -11.22
N LYS A 109 -19.59 12.14 -11.54
CA LYS A 109 -19.84 10.71 -11.29
C LYS A 109 -20.55 10.07 -12.47
N ILE A 110 -19.96 9.00 -12.99
CA ILE A 110 -20.47 8.27 -14.16
C ILE A 110 -21.94 7.86 -13.91
N GLY A 111 -22.81 8.21 -14.86
CA GLY A 111 -24.25 7.93 -14.80
C GLY A 111 -25.05 8.79 -13.84
N ARG A 112 -24.47 9.83 -13.21
CA ARG A 112 -25.16 10.74 -12.27
C ARG A 112 -24.93 12.22 -12.54
N THR A 113 -24.21 12.57 -13.61
CA THR A 113 -23.90 13.97 -13.94
C THR A 113 -25.13 14.83 -14.20
N PHE A 114 -26.22 14.23 -14.67
CA PHE A 114 -27.49 14.91 -14.94
C PHE A 114 -28.18 15.50 -13.70
N LEU A 115 -27.80 15.08 -12.49
CA LEU A 115 -28.37 15.61 -11.24
C LEU A 115 -27.83 17.00 -10.87
N TYR A 116 -26.70 17.40 -11.47
CA TYR A 116 -25.93 18.57 -11.08
C TYR A 116 -25.71 19.49 -12.28
N THR A 117 -25.80 20.80 -12.05
CA THR A 117 -25.42 21.80 -13.05
C THR A 117 -23.90 21.87 -13.20
N ASP A 118 -23.17 21.67 -12.11
CA ASP A 118 -21.72 21.76 -12.06
C ASP A 118 -21.13 20.44 -11.54
N ASN A 119 -20.35 19.78 -12.40
CA ASN A 119 -19.76 18.47 -12.13
C ASN A 119 -18.25 18.61 -11.93
N VAL A 120 -17.81 18.71 -10.69
CA VAL A 120 -16.41 18.96 -10.31
C VAL A 120 -15.57 17.69 -10.43
N GLU A 121 -14.47 17.75 -11.15
CA GLU A 121 -13.53 16.63 -11.26
C GLU A 121 -12.67 16.50 -10.01
N LYS A 122 -12.44 15.25 -9.60
CA LYS A 122 -11.50 14.91 -8.53
C LYS A 122 -10.18 14.53 -9.16
N HIS A 123 -9.10 15.05 -8.59
CA HIS A 123 -7.75 14.58 -8.86
C HIS A 123 -7.41 13.40 -7.95
N ASP A 124 -6.50 12.54 -8.40
CA ASP A 124 -6.16 11.29 -7.72
C ASP A 124 -4.95 11.41 -6.77
N GLU A 125 -4.14 12.46 -6.90
CA GLU A 125 -2.94 12.69 -6.08
C GLU A 125 -3.01 14.06 -5.38
N PRO A 126 -2.72 14.14 -4.06
CA PRO A 126 -2.80 15.40 -3.33
C PRO A 126 -1.81 16.42 -3.91
N ASN A 127 -2.27 17.66 -4.10
CA ASN A 127 -1.43 18.76 -4.62
C ASN A 127 -0.69 19.50 -3.50
N SER A 128 -1.03 19.24 -2.25
CA SER A 128 -0.52 19.92 -1.07
C SER A 128 -0.55 19.00 0.15
N TYR A 129 0.02 19.50 1.25
CA TYR A 129 -0.02 18.85 2.56
C TYR A 129 -1.45 18.69 3.13
N LEU A 130 -2.47 19.32 2.54
CA LEU A 130 -3.87 19.23 3.00
C LEU A 130 -4.48 17.83 2.81
N GLY A 131 -4.00 17.05 1.83
CA GLY A 131 -4.54 15.73 1.49
C GLY A 131 -5.84 15.78 0.69
N LEU A 132 -6.17 14.68 -0.01
CA LEU A 132 -7.31 14.65 -0.95
C LEU A 132 -8.65 14.92 -0.27
N ALA A 133 -8.82 14.53 1.01
CA ALA A 133 -10.08 14.77 1.70
C ALA A 133 -10.44 16.25 1.70
N ILE A 134 -9.52 17.14 2.10
CA ILE A 134 -9.75 18.60 2.17
C ILE A 134 -9.78 19.20 0.76
N GLU A 135 -8.81 18.85 -0.09
CA GLU A 135 -8.70 19.41 -1.44
C GLU A 135 -9.96 19.13 -2.28
N HIS A 136 -10.50 17.91 -2.19
CA HIS A 136 -11.75 17.59 -2.88
C HIS A 136 -12.92 18.40 -2.32
N ARG A 137 -13.03 18.63 -1.01
CA ARG A 137 -14.12 19.47 -0.47
C ARG A 137 -14.00 20.87 -1.02
N LEU A 138 -12.84 21.50 -0.86
CA LEU A 138 -12.62 22.88 -1.35
C LEU A 138 -12.85 23.01 -2.86
N SER A 139 -12.60 21.96 -3.65
CA SER A 139 -12.88 21.97 -5.09
C SER A 139 -14.36 22.20 -5.43
N LEU A 140 -15.29 21.87 -4.54
CA LEU A 140 -16.73 22.12 -4.72
C LEU A 140 -17.08 23.62 -4.69
N LEU A 141 -16.17 24.48 -4.26
CA LEU A 141 -16.33 25.93 -4.30
C LEU A 141 -15.92 26.54 -5.64
N LYS A 142 -15.17 25.81 -6.49
CA LYS A 142 -14.69 26.32 -7.79
C LYS A 142 -15.81 26.90 -8.66
N PRO A 143 -16.99 26.27 -8.80
CA PRO A 143 -18.06 26.83 -9.63
C PRO A 143 -18.70 28.11 -9.09
N LEU A 144 -18.39 28.51 -7.85
CA LEU A 144 -18.85 29.78 -7.28
C LEU A 144 -17.93 30.94 -7.64
N GLY A 145 -16.71 30.69 -8.14
CA GLY A 145 -15.77 31.75 -8.52
C GLY A 145 -15.27 32.57 -7.33
N ILE A 146 -15.07 31.93 -6.18
CA ILE A 146 -14.50 32.60 -4.99
C ILE A 146 -13.01 32.88 -5.27
N GLU A 147 -12.64 34.16 -5.33
CA GLU A 147 -11.26 34.61 -5.60
C GLU A 147 -10.43 34.81 -4.33
N THR A 148 -11.08 34.89 -3.17
CA THR A 148 -10.38 35.05 -1.89
C THR A 148 -9.69 33.76 -1.45
N PRO A 149 -8.54 33.84 -0.75
CA PRO A 149 -7.87 32.66 -0.20
C PRO A 149 -8.81 31.84 0.68
N LEU A 150 -8.89 30.55 0.40
CA LEU A 150 -9.79 29.65 1.12
C LEU A 150 -9.22 29.30 2.51
N ALA A 151 -10.08 29.27 3.52
CA ALA A 151 -9.82 28.57 4.77
C ALA A 151 -9.65 27.07 4.50
N THR A 152 -8.58 26.48 5.02
CA THR A 152 -8.17 25.10 4.76
C THR A 152 -8.23 24.19 5.98
N GLU A 153 -8.37 24.76 7.18
CA GLU A 153 -8.32 24.06 8.45
C GLU A 153 -9.73 23.90 9.05
N PRO A 154 -10.29 22.67 9.12
CA PRO A 154 -11.53 22.43 9.83
C PRO A 154 -11.38 22.81 11.30
N LYS A 155 -12.44 23.35 11.91
CA LYS A 155 -12.43 23.81 13.30
C LYS A 155 -13.61 23.26 14.09
N LEU A 156 -13.35 22.92 15.34
CA LEU A 156 -14.39 22.65 16.34
C LEU A 156 -14.53 23.87 17.27
N TYR A 157 -15.78 24.17 17.63
CA TYR A 157 -16.12 25.34 18.43
C TYR A 157 -16.68 24.86 19.78
N LEU A 158 -15.87 25.00 20.82
CA LEU A 158 -16.24 24.66 22.20
C LEU A 158 -16.77 25.91 22.92
N THR A 159 -17.73 25.74 23.80
CA THR A 159 -18.14 26.77 24.76
C THR A 159 -17.17 26.81 25.94
N GLU A 160 -17.22 27.91 26.71
CA GLU A 160 -16.47 28.00 27.96
C GLU A 160 -16.89 26.93 28.97
N GLU A 161 -18.19 26.58 29.02
CA GLU A 161 -18.72 25.52 29.87
C GLU A 161 -18.11 24.16 29.54
N GLU A 162 -18.00 23.81 28.25
CA GLU A 162 -17.39 22.55 27.82
C GLU A 162 -15.89 22.50 28.15
N ILE A 163 -15.18 23.61 27.96
CA ILE A 163 -13.76 23.72 28.33
C ILE A 163 -13.58 23.55 29.85
N ASN A 164 -14.42 24.22 30.65
CA ASN A 164 -14.36 24.12 32.11
C ASN A 164 -14.73 22.72 32.60
N PHE A 165 -15.72 22.08 32.00
CA PHE A 165 -16.07 20.68 32.27
C PHE A 165 -14.84 19.75 32.12
N ALA A 166 -14.09 19.87 31.03
CA ALA A 166 -12.90 19.05 30.82
C ALA A 166 -11.81 19.33 31.87
N LYS A 167 -11.57 20.61 32.21
CA LYS A 167 -10.60 20.99 33.25
C LYS A 167 -10.97 20.48 34.64
N ASP A 168 -12.25 20.55 34.99
CA ASP A 168 -12.78 20.02 36.25
C ASP A 168 -12.63 18.50 36.30
N LEU A 169 -12.86 17.83 35.17
CA LEU A 169 -12.66 16.38 35.05
C LEU A 169 -11.17 16.01 35.23
N PHE A 170 -10.25 16.75 34.61
CA PHE A 170 -8.80 16.54 34.80
C PHE A 170 -8.39 16.76 36.25
N THR A 171 -8.92 17.79 36.90
CA THR A 171 -8.66 18.08 38.33
C THR A 171 -9.20 16.97 39.23
N LYS A 172 -10.44 16.52 38.99
CA LYS A 172 -11.09 15.43 39.72
C LYS A 172 -10.29 14.13 39.65
N HIS A 173 -9.70 13.83 38.49
CA HIS A 173 -8.85 12.65 38.29
C HIS A 173 -7.39 12.85 38.68
N GLN A 174 -7.02 14.03 39.23
CA GLN A 174 -5.68 14.37 39.67
C GLN A 174 -4.63 14.19 38.55
N VAL A 175 -4.97 14.67 37.35
CA VAL A 175 -4.04 14.69 36.22
C VAL A 175 -2.83 15.57 36.56
N ASP A 176 -1.63 15.03 36.40
CA ASP A 176 -0.39 15.75 36.72
C ASP A 176 -0.19 16.92 35.74
N SER A 177 -0.47 18.13 36.21
CA SER A 177 -0.42 19.35 35.39
C SER A 177 0.99 19.75 34.95
N THR A 178 2.03 19.11 35.49
CA THR A 178 3.42 19.33 35.06
C THR A 178 3.79 18.54 33.81
N ARG A 179 2.98 17.54 33.43
CA ARG A 179 3.24 16.65 32.30
C ARG A 179 2.39 17.03 31.10
N LYS A 180 2.96 16.78 29.91
CA LYS A 180 2.22 16.78 28.66
C LYS A 180 1.25 15.60 28.61
N THR A 181 0.10 15.82 27.97
CA THR A 181 -0.98 14.84 27.93
C THR A 181 -1.13 14.22 26.54
N VAL A 182 -0.93 12.91 26.46
CA VAL A 182 -1.03 12.08 25.25
C VAL A 182 -2.37 11.35 25.25
N MET A 183 -3.22 11.68 24.30
CA MET A 183 -4.42 10.90 24.02
C MET A 183 -4.09 9.73 23.11
N ILE A 184 -4.43 8.52 23.53
CA ILE A 184 -4.30 7.31 22.71
C ILE A 184 -5.62 7.04 22.00
N SER A 185 -5.64 7.16 20.67
CA SER A 185 -6.71 6.68 19.81
C SER A 185 -6.68 5.14 19.80
N LEU A 186 -7.13 4.56 20.91
CA LEU A 186 -6.83 3.19 21.31
C LEU A 186 -7.49 2.16 20.38
N LEU A 187 -8.73 2.43 19.97
CA LEU A 187 -9.55 1.49 19.20
C LEU A 187 -10.23 2.20 18.03
N GLY A 188 -10.33 1.49 16.90
CA GLY A 188 -11.11 1.93 15.76
C GLY A 188 -12.60 1.76 15.96
N SER A 189 -13.40 2.23 14.99
CA SER A 189 -14.86 2.06 14.99
C SER A 189 -15.31 0.61 14.83
N ASP A 190 -14.45 -0.25 14.28
CA ASP A 190 -14.63 -1.68 14.11
C ASP A 190 -13.25 -2.36 14.11
N SER A 191 -13.20 -3.70 14.24
CA SER A 191 -11.94 -4.44 14.36
C SER A 191 -10.96 -4.22 13.20
N SER A 192 -11.45 -3.98 11.98
CA SER A 192 -10.57 -3.68 10.83
C SER A 192 -9.86 -2.34 10.93
N LYS A 193 -10.29 -1.49 11.86
CA LYS A 193 -9.70 -0.19 12.17
C LYS A 193 -8.97 -0.15 13.51
N THR A 194 -8.84 -1.31 14.16
CA THR A 194 -8.14 -1.43 15.42
C THR A 194 -6.81 -2.13 15.14
N TYR A 195 -5.72 -1.39 15.31
CA TYR A 195 -4.38 -1.94 15.37
C TYR A 195 -4.30 -3.05 16.43
N PRO A 196 -3.56 -4.16 16.20
CA PRO A 196 -3.55 -5.30 17.10
C PRO A 196 -3.30 -4.89 18.54
N LEU A 197 -4.11 -5.40 19.48
CA LEU A 197 -4.12 -4.92 20.86
C LEU A 197 -2.76 -5.12 21.57
N ASN A 198 -2.07 -6.21 21.24
CA ASN A 198 -0.70 -6.48 21.71
C ASN A 198 0.31 -5.46 21.16
N GLU A 199 0.23 -5.09 19.87
CA GLU A 199 1.12 -4.10 19.28
C GLU A 199 0.81 -2.69 19.78
N MET A 200 -0.48 -2.37 19.99
CA MET A 200 -0.93 -1.15 20.65
C MET A 200 -0.38 -1.07 22.09
N ALA A 201 -0.41 -2.17 22.85
CA ALA A 201 0.17 -2.22 24.20
C ALA A 201 1.67 -1.93 24.18
N LYS A 202 2.45 -2.55 23.26
CA LYS A 202 3.89 -2.26 23.10
C LYS A 202 4.15 -0.78 22.81
N MET A 203 3.37 -0.17 21.93
CA MET A 203 3.50 1.25 21.61
C MET A 203 3.19 2.13 22.82
N VAL A 204 2.09 1.87 23.53
CA VAL A 204 1.71 2.65 24.72
C VAL A 204 2.74 2.48 25.84
N ASP A 205 3.24 1.26 26.04
CA ASP A 205 4.26 0.98 27.06
C ASP A 205 5.60 1.65 26.73
N PHE A 206 5.98 1.69 25.45
CA PHE A 206 7.12 2.49 25.00
C PHE A 206 6.95 3.98 25.30
N ILE A 207 5.78 4.57 25.01
CA ILE A 207 5.51 5.97 25.35
C ILE A 207 5.64 6.18 26.87
N GLY A 208 5.01 5.29 27.64
CA GLY A 208 5.00 5.35 29.10
C GLY A 208 6.38 5.22 29.72
N GLN A 209 7.24 4.31 29.26
CA GLN A 209 8.57 4.08 29.84
C GLN A 209 9.62 5.12 29.43
N HIS A 210 9.44 5.79 28.28
CA HIS A 210 10.46 6.70 27.75
C HIS A 210 10.13 8.18 27.90
N TYR A 211 8.88 8.54 28.20
CA TYR A 211 8.44 9.92 28.30
C TYR A 211 7.68 10.20 29.59
N ASN A 212 7.89 11.39 30.16
CA ASN A 212 7.20 11.86 31.35
C ASN A 212 5.88 12.52 30.97
N VAL A 213 4.87 11.70 30.68
CA VAL A 213 3.57 12.15 30.17
C VAL A 213 2.40 11.64 30.99
N ASN A 214 1.24 12.28 30.83
CA ASN A 214 -0.06 11.71 31.16
C ASN A 214 -0.58 10.93 29.94
N ILE A 215 -1.17 9.77 30.16
CA ILE A 215 -1.74 8.93 29.10
C ILE A 215 -3.25 8.80 29.32
N LEU A 216 -4.05 9.16 28.32
CA LEU A 216 -5.50 8.94 28.31
C LEU A 216 -5.88 7.96 27.21
N PHE A 217 -6.78 7.04 27.51
CA PHE A 217 -7.30 6.10 26.53
C PHE A 217 -8.62 6.59 25.96
N ASN A 218 -8.70 6.74 24.63
CA ASN A 218 -9.96 6.99 23.94
C ASN A 218 -10.60 5.68 23.48
N TYR A 219 -11.75 5.34 24.05
CA TYR A 219 -12.58 4.21 23.64
C TYR A 219 -14.07 4.45 23.97
N PHE A 220 -14.97 3.75 23.28
CA PHE A 220 -16.39 3.76 23.64
C PHE A 220 -16.68 2.80 24.80
N PRO A 221 -17.66 3.05 25.68
CA PRO A 221 -17.97 2.17 26.82
C PRO A 221 -18.12 0.68 26.47
N LYS A 222 -18.72 0.37 25.32
CA LYS A 222 -18.86 -1.01 24.81
C LYS A 222 -17.52 -1.70 24.49
N GLN A 223 -16.45 -0.95 24.33
CA GLN A 223 -15.10 -1.40 24.02
C GLN A 223 -14.21 -1.52 25.27
N LEU A 224 -14.76 -1.27 26.47
CA LEU A 224 -14.05 -1.41 27.74
C LEU A 224 -13.27 -2.73 27.89
N PRO A 225 -13.78 -3.91 27.46
CA PRO A 225 -13.01 -5.15 27.54
C PRO A 225 -11.69 -5.11 26.76
N GLN A 226 -11.71 -4.55 25.55
CA GLN A 226 -10.52 -4.42 24.69
C GLN A 226 -9.55 -3.35 25.24
N ALA A 227 -10.08 -2.27 25.81
CA ALA A 227 -9.25 -1.27 26.46
C ALA A 227 -8.52 -1.83 27.69
N LYS A 228 -9.22 -2.66 28.49
CA LYS A 228 -8.61 -3.38 29.62
C LYS A 228 -7.56 -4.39 29.17
N GLU A 229 -7.77 -5.05 28.04
CA GLU A 229 -6.78 -5.98 27.47
C GLU A 229 -5.45 -5.28 27.16
N VAL A 230 -5.50 -4.07 26.56
CA VAL A 230 -4.29 -3.25 26.35
C VAL A 230 -3.71 -2.80 27.69
N TYR A 231 -4.54 -2.23 28.58
CA TYR A 231 -4.10 -1.72 29.88
C TYR A 231 -3.38 -2.79 30.73
N ASN A 232 -3.90 -4.01 30.75
CA ASN A 232 -3.35 -5.10 31.57
C ASN A 232 -1.95 -5.52 31.12
N GLN A 233 -1.62 -5.36 29.84
CA GLN A 233 -0.31 -5.69 29.26
C GLN A 233 0.77 -4.64 29.53
N LEU A 234 0.40 -3.45 30.01
CA LEU A 234 1.35 -2.38 30.30
C LEU A 234 2.17 -2.67 31.55
N SER A 235 3.40 -2.16 31.60
CA SER A 235 4.24 -2.14 32.80
C SER A 235 3.59 -1.31 33.92
N ASP A 236 3.97 -1.58 35.18
CA ASP A 236 3.45 -0.83 36.33
C ASP A 236 3.82 0.66 36.25
N GLU A 237 4.99 0.97 35.70
CA GLU A 237 5.40 2.35 35.44
C GLU A 237 4.43 3.03 34.47
N THR A 238 4.16 2.43 33.30
CA THR A 238 3.22 3.00 32.34
C THR A 238 1.82 3.10 32.94
N LYS A 239 1.34 2.07 33.65
CA LYS A 239 0.02 2.09 34.33
C LYS A 239 -0.12 3.27 35.28
N SER A 240 0.93 3.63 36.01
CA SER A 240 0.92 4.79 36.92
C SER A 240 0.74 6.14 36.20
N LYS A 241 0.97 6.18 34.88
CA LYS A 241 0.81 7.36 34.02
C LYS A 241 -0.53 7.37 33.27
N VAL A 242 -1.33 6.30 33.37
CA VAL A 242 -2.59 6.14 32.63
C VAL A 242 -3.79 6.53 33.49
N TYR A 243 -4.53 7.54 33.03
CA TYR A 243 -5.79 7.98 33.64
C TYR A 243 -6.98 7.23 33.01
N PHE A 244 -7.07 5.92 33.28
CA PHE A 244 -7.95 4.99 32.57
C PHE A 244 -9.45 5.34 32.65
N GLU A 245 -9.90 5.87 33.79
CA GLU A 245 -11.31 6.20 34.05
C GLU A 245 -11.71 7.62 33.57
N LEU A 246 -10.76 8.41 33.04
CA LEU A 246 -11.03 9.77 32.55
C LEU A 246 -11.60 9.69 31.12
N LEU A 247 -12.93 9.66 31.03
CA LEU A 247 -13.68 9.52 29.78
C LEU A 247 -14.88 10.47 29.74
N GLY A 248 -15.25 10.90 28.53
CA GLY A 248 -16.50 11.60 28.28
C GLY A 248 -17.66 10.64 28.04
N ASN A 249 -18.86 11.05 28.41
CA ASN A 249 -20.11 10.30 28.21
C ASN A 249 -20.65 10.41 26.79
N ASP A 250 -20.32 11.50 26.10
CA ASP A 250 -20.74 11.76 24.74
C ASP A 250 -19.63 12.38 23.87
N LEU A 251 -19.98 12.69 22.62
CA LEU A 251 -19.03 13.20 21.64
C LEU A 251 -18.57 14.63 21.96
N ARG A 252 -19.39 15.48 22.58
CA ARG A 252 -19.00 16.85 22.97
C ARG A 252 -18.05 16.81 24.16
N GLU A 253 -18.34 15.99 25.16
CA GLU A 253 -17.41 15.76 26.29
C GLU A 253 -16.08 15.18 25.80
N PHE A 254 -16.10 14.24 24.84
CA PHE A 254 -14.87 13.76 24.20
C PHE A 254 -14.08 14.89 23.53
N ILE A 255 -14.74 15.76 22.75
CA ILE A 255 -14.08 16.89 22.07
C ILE A 255 -13.45 17.83 23.11
N ALA A 256 -14.15 18.10 24.22
CA ALA A 256 -13.63 18.93 25.30
C ALA A 256 -12.40 18.30 25.97
N ILE A 257 -12.43 17.00 26.27
CA ILE A 257 -11.28 16.26 26.82
C ILE A 257 -10.10 16.25 25.84
N ALA A 258 -10.36 16.03 24.55
CA ALA A 258 -9.34 16.09 23.51
C ALA A 258 -8.73 17.50 23.38
N ASN A 259 -9.48 18.55 23.70
CA ASN A 259 -9.00 19.93 23.72
C ASN A 259 -7.99 20.20 24.85
N GLU A 260 -8.07 19.48 25.96
CA GLU A 260 -7.10 19.61 27.05
C GLU A 260 -5.84 18.74 26.83
N CYS A 261 -5.82 17.90 25.80
CA CYS A 261 -4.65 17.11 25.43
C CYS A 261 -3.64 17.92 24.58
N ASP A 262 -2.38 17.52 24.60
CA ASP A 262 -1.31 18.13 23.79
C ASP A 262 -1.16 17.45 22.43
N VAL A 263 -1.19 16.11 22.42
CA VAL A 263 -1.01 15.30 21.22
C VAL A 263 -1.97 14.10 21.22
N ILE A 264 -2.27 13.57 20.04
CA ILE A 264 -3.01 12.32 19.86
C ILE A 264 -2.18 11.29 19.07
N VAL A 265 -2.17 10.03 19.52
CA VAL A 265 -1.42 8.93 18.92
C VAL A 265 -2.32 7.71 18.76
N GLY A 266 -2.31 7.02 17.63
CA GLY A 266 -2.96 5.70 17.47
C GLY A 266 -3.79 5.57 16.20
N ASN A 267 -4.89 4.80 16.27
CA ASN A 267 -5.67 4.41 15.09
C ASN A 267 -6.28 5.60 14.33
N ASP A 268 -6.36 5.47 13.00
CA ASP A 268 -7.12 6.39 12.16
C ASP A 268 -8.62 6.40 12.52
N GLY A 269 -9.25 7.57 12.44
CA GLY A 269 -10.68 7.67 12.69
C GLY A 269 -11.16 9.06 13.07
N GLY A 270 -12.37 9.09 13.65
CA GLY A 270 -13.03 10.33 14.07
C GLY A 270 -12.23 11.09 15.13
N ALA A 271 -11.66 10.39 16.11
CA ALA A 271 -10.84 10.97 17.17
C ALA A 271 -9.69 11.82 16.61
N ILE A 272 -8.88 11.24 15.71
CA ILE A 272 -7.79 11.94 15.02
C ILE A 272 -8.29 13.19 14.28
N ASN A 273 -9.37 13.07 13.51
CA ASN A 273 -9.90 14.20 12.74
C ASN A 273 -10.41 15.33 13.63
N MET A 274 -11.05 15.00 14.76
CA MET A 274 -11.52 15.99 15.73
C MET A 274 -10.36 16.65 16.47
N SER A 275 -9.37 15.88 16.93
CA SER A 275 -8.17 16.41 17.56
C SER A 275 -7.41 17.35 16.64
N LYS A 276 -7.26 17.03 15.34
CA LYS A 276 -6.68 17.97 14.36
C LYS A 276 -7.47 19.27 14.25
N ALA A 277 -8.80 19.21 14.27
CA ALA A 277 -9.66 20.39 14.22
C ALA A 277 -9.65 21.23 15.53
N LEU A 278 -9.09 20.69 16.60
CA LEU A 278 -8.75 21.39 17.84
C LEU A 278 -7.29 21.88 17.86
N GLY A 279 -6.57 21.78 16.73
CA GLY A 279 -5.17 22.17 16.61
C GLY A 279 -4.19 21.19 17.26
N LYS A 280 -4.61 19.95 17.55
CA LYS A 280 -3.75 18.95 18.20
C LYS A 280 -2.88 18.23 17.19
N LYS A 281 -1.63 18.03 17.57
CA LYS A 281 -0.63 17.30 16.80
C LYS A 281 -0.95 15.81 16.84
N SER A 282 -0.67 15.09 15.75
CA SER A 282 -1.17 13.73 15.59
C SER A 282 -0.14 12.76 15.01
N PHE A 283 0.00 11.59 15.64
CA PHE A 283 0.63 10.40 15.05
C PHE A 283 -0.44 9.35 14.72
N ILE A 284 -0.57 9.00 13.44
CA ILE A 284 -1.69 8.18 12.96
C ILE A 284 -1.18 6.83 12.46
N ILE A 285 -1.77 5.75 12.98
CA ILE A 285 -1.65 4.41 12.44
C ILE A 285 -2.85 4.18 11.52
N PHE A 286 -2.63 4.23 10.22
CA PHE A 286 -3.68 3.96 9.27
C PHE A 286 -3.92 2.46 9.11
N SER A 287 -5.20 2.10 9.16
CA SER A 287 -5.70 0.78 8.80
C SER A 287 -5.21 0.39 7.40
N PRO A 288 -4.81 -0.88 7.15
CA PRO A 288 -4.25 -1.30 5.87
C PRO A 288 -5.11 -1.00 4.64
N TRP A 289 -6.44 -0.92 4.82
CA TRP A 289 -7.40 -0.69 3.74
C TRP A 289 -7.80 0.78 3.55
N ILE A 290 -7.29 1.68 4.39
CA ILE A 290 -7.57 3.12 4.31
C ILE A 290 -6.44 3.79 3.55
N ASP A 291 -6.78 4.45 2.45
CA ASP A 291 -5.79 5.17 1.67
C ASP A 291 -5.32 6.43 2.40
N LYS A 292 -4.04 6.39 2.80
CA LYS A 292 -3.33 7.48 3.46
C LYS A 292 -3.38 8.78 2.65
N LYS A 293 -3.33 8.72 1.30
CA LYS A 293 -3.41 9.93 0.43
C LYS A 293 -4.69 10.74 0.64
N VAL A 294 -5.76 10.08 1.09
CA VAL A 294 -7.04 10.72 1.34
C VAL A 294 -7.06 11.40 2.70
N TRP A 295 -6.63 10.70 3.75
CA TRP A 295 -6.90 11.09 5.14
C TRP A 295 -5.67 11.55 5.94
N ALA A 296 -4.46 11.48 5.38
CA ALA A 296 -3.27 12.08 5.96
C ALA A 296 -3.26 13.60 5.77
N THR A 297 -4.29 14.26 6.29
CA THR A 297 -4.43 15.71 6.23
C THR A 297 -3.35 16.39 7.06
N PHE A 298 -2.83 17.49 6.54
CA PHE A 298 -1.76 18.29 7.15
C PHE A 298 -0.44 17.55 7.40
N GLU A 299 -0.19 16.43 6.74
CA GLU A 299 1.03 15.63 6.99
C GLU A 299 2.29 16.40 6.59
N ASP A 300 3.07 16.79 7.60
CA ASP A 300 4.30 17.58 7.48
C ASP A 300 5.53 16.81 8.02
N GLY A 301 5.32 15.63 8.63
CA GLY A 301 6.38 14.84 9.27
C GLY A 301 6.86 15.41 10.61
N ILE A 302 6.24 16.47 11.12
CA ILE A 302 6.59 17.17 12.36
C ILE A 302 5.39 17.22 13.31
N ASN A 303 4.35 17.99 12.97
CA ASN A 303 3.15 18.14 13.77
C ASN A 303 2.10 17.07 13.44
N HIS A 304 2.09 16.58 12.20
CA HIS A 304 1.23 15.49 11.78
C HIS A 304 2.05 14.47 11.02
N THR A 305 2.13 13.28 11.60
CA THR A 305 2.89 12.15 11.05
C THR A 305 1.98 10.94 10.99
N SER A 306 2.17 10.08 10.00
CA SER A 306 1.41 8.85 9.94
C SER A 306 2.19 7.69 9.36
N VAL A 307 1.71 6.49 9.65
CA VAL A 307 2.22 5.22 9.17
C VAL A 307 1.09 4.44 8.53
N HIS A 308 1.40 3.76 7.45
CA HIS A 308 0.49 2.85 6.77
C HIS A 308 1.27 1.60 6.37
N LEU A 309 0.62 0.44 6.28
CA LEU A 309 1.30 -0.80 5.89
C LEU A 309 2.03 -0.67 4.54
N LYS A 310 1.46 0.06 3.58
CA LYS A 310 2.10 0.41 2.29
C LYS A 310 3.42 1.18 2.42
N ASP A 311 3.68 1.88 3.52
CA ASP A 311 4.94 2.59 3.72
C ASP A 311 6.12 1.61 3.90
N TYR A 312 5.81 0.39 4.36
CA TYR A 312 6.78 -0.67 4.65
C TYR A 312 6.71 -1.83 3.65
N PHE A 313 5.50 -2.15 3.19
CA PHE A 313 5.21 -3.28 2.30
C PHE A 313 4.22 -2.87 1.19
N PRO A 314 4.57 -1.92 0.31
CA PRO A 314 3.68 -1.43 -0.75
C PRO A 314 3.19 -2.55 -1.68
N GLU A 315 4.01 -3.58 -1.88
CA GLU A 315 3.73 -4.75 -2.73
C GLU A 315 2.64 -5.68 -2.17
N LYS A 316 2.44 -5.72 -0.84
CA LYS A 316 1.41 -6.56 -0.21
C LYS A 316 -0.01 -6.05 -0.49
N LEU A 317 -0.15 -4.74 -0.74
CA LEU A 317 -1.44 -4.07 -0.93
C LEU A 317 -1.66 -3.56 -2.36
N GLY A 318 -0.63 -3.53 -3.21
CA GLY A 318 -0.61 -2.79 -4.48
C GLY A 318 -1.73 -3.11 -5.49
N ASP A 319 -2.12 -4.38 -5.61
CA ASP A 319 -3.17 -4.79 -6.57
C ASP A 319 -4.57 -4.93 -5.94
N LEU A 320 -4.68 -4.77 -4.63
CA LEU A 320 -5.91 -5.04 -3.90
C LEU A 320 -6.71 -3.75 -3.74
N ASN A 321 -8.00 -3.81 -4.02
CA ASN A 321 -8.89 -2.70 -3.66
C ASN A 321 -9.19 -2.73 -2.15
N ASN A 322 -9.62 -1.58 -1.62
CA ASN A 322 -9.89 -1.40 -0.19
C ASN A 322 -10.86 -2.46 0.39
N ARG A 323 -11.81 -2.98 -0.41
CA ARG A 323 -12.75 -4.01 0.05
C ARG A 323 -12.07 -5.38 0.22
N GLN A 324 -11.13 -5.72 -0.67
CA GLN A 324 -10.35 -6.96 -0.57
C GLN A 324 -9.37 -6.88 0.61
N ILE A 325 -8.73 -5.72 0.79
CA ILE A 325 -7.82 -5.50 1.92
C ILE A 325 -8.58 -5.61 3.24
N LYS A 326 -9.73 -4.93 3.36
CA LYS A 326 -10.57 -4.97 4.57
C LYS A 326 -11.01 -6.38 4.99
N LYS A 327 -11.20 -7.29 4.02
CA LYS A 327 -11.59 -8.68 4.29
C LYS A 327 -10.46 -9.55 4.86
N GLN A 328 -9.22 -9.19 4.59
CA GLN A 328 -8.01 -9.92 5.01
C GLN A 328 -7.19 -9.06 5.98
N VAL A 329 -7.86 -8.16 6.70
CA VAL A 329 -7.19 -7.10 7.48
C VAL A 329 -6.30 -7.68 8.58
N ASP A 330 -6.69 -8.82 9.16
CA ASP A 330 -5.92 -9.49 10.21
C ASP A 330 -4.58 -10.02 9.68
N GLU A 331 -4.53 -10.54 8.44
CA GLU A 331 -3.29 -10.99 7.78
C GLU A 331 -2.35 -9.81 7.47
N PHE A 332 -2.92 -8.64 7.21
CA PHE A 332 -2.15 -7.43 6.96
C PHE A 332 -1.64 -6.81 8.26
N TYR A 333 -2.44 -6.85 9.32
CA TYR A 333 -2.01 -6.40 10.63
C TYR A 333 -0.96 -7.33 11.26
N SER A 334 -0.99 -8.63 10.99
CA SER A 334 0.00 -9.58 11.54
C SER A 334 1.44 -9.37 11.03
N ILE A 335 1.63 -8.50 10.04
CA ILE A 335 2.94 -8.09 9.53
C ILE A 335 3.22 -6.61 9.77
N PHE A 336 2.32 -5.90 10.46
CA PHE A 336 2.44 -4.46 10.71
C PHE A 336 2.89 -4.19 12.15
N ASP A 337 4.01 -4.73 12.58
CA ASP A 337 4.46 -4.66 13.97
C ASP A 337 4.94 -3.26 14.40
N PHE A 338 4.87 -2.96 15.70
CA PHE A 338 5.21 -1.65 16.25
C PHE A 338 6.67 -1.26 15.96
N GLU A 339 7.58 -2.22 15.98
CA GLU A 339 9.02 -1.99 15.75
C GLU A 339 9.31 -1.42 14.35
N LEU A 340 8.43 -1.61 13.36
CA LEU A 340 8.58 -1.03 12.02
C LEU A 340 8.56 0.51 12.03
N PHE A 341 7.83 1.10 12.97
CA PHE A 341 7.61 2.54 13.01
C PHE A 341 7.94 3.21 14.34
N LYS A 342 8.53 2.47 15.27
CA LYS A 342 8.98 2.96 16.56
C LYS A 342 9.86 4.21 16.45
N GLU A 343 10.86 4.20 15.57
CA GLU A 343 11.74 5.36 15.34
C GLU A 343 10.94 6.58 14.84
N LYS A 344 9.96 6.35 13.96
CA LYS A 344 9.12 7.42 13.42
C LYS A 344 8.21 8.02 14.50
N LEU A 345 7.68 7.19 15.40
CA LEU A 345 6.93 7.65 16.57
C LEU A 345 7.84 8.43 17.51
N GLU A 346 9.02 7.92 17.83
CA GLU A 346 10.00 8.60 18.68
C GLU A 346 10.37 9.98 18.13
N ASN A 347 10.66 10.08 16.83
CA ASN A 347 10.93 11.36 16.18
C ASN A 347 9.74 12.33 16.30
N PHE A 348 8.51 11.84 16.15
CA PHE A 348 7.31 12.66 16.35
C PHE A 348 7.18 13.14 17.80
N LEU A 349 7.39 12.29 18.80
CA LEU A 349 7.27 12.67 20.22
C LEU A 349 8.35 13.70 20.61
N ASN A 350 9.59 13.48 20.17
CA ASN A 350 10.71 14.38 20.41
C ASN A 350 10.51 15.77 19.77
N ASN A 351 10.11 15.81 18.50
CA ASN A 351 9.83 17.06 17.78
C ASN A 351 8.69 17.87 18.41
N ASN A 352 7.81 17.21 19.15
CA ASN A 352 6.69 17.83 19.83
C ASN A 352 6.93 18.10 21.31
N SER A 353 8.21 18.08 21.72
CA SER A 353 8.70 18.52 23.02
C SER A 353 8.05 17.78 24.20
N LEU A 354 7.85 16.47 24.03
CA LEU A 354 7.52 15.62 25.17
C LEU A 354 8.81 15.34 25.96
N ASP A 355 8.74 15.51 27.27
CA ASP A 355 9.90 15.35 28.15
C ASP A 355 10.38 13.90 28.17
N ARG A 356 11.51 13.64 27.52
CA ARG A 356 12.15 12.33 27.52
C ARG A 356 12.70 12.05 28.92
N GLN A 357 12.37 10.91 29.49
CA GLN A 357 12.92 10.51 30.77
C GLN A 357 14.41 10.20 30.60
N LEU A 358 15.25 10.87 31.38
CA LEU A 358 16.64 10.50 31.54
C LEU A 358 16.67 9.17 32.30
N ILE A 359 16.84 8.07 31.57
CA ILE A 359 17.09 6.77 32.20
C ILE A 359 18.39 6.91 33.00
N SER A 360 18.31 6.80 34.32
CA SER A 360 19.49 6.68 35.17
C SER A 360 20.17 5.35 34.87
N ASN A 361 21.14 5.36 33.96
CA ASN A 361 21.94 4.19 33.62
C ASN A 361 22.75 3.72 34.82
N ASN A 362 22.34 2.61 35.44
CA ASN A 362 23.30 1.67 36.01
C ASN A 362 23.54 0.58 34.95
N ASN A 363 24.73 0.62 34.36
CA ASN A 363 25.38 -0.41 33.54
C ASN A 363 24.58 -0.95 32.35
N VAL A 364 24.64 -0.22 31.23
CA VAL A 364 24.78 -0.85 29.90
C VAL A 364 25.79 -0.02 29.12
N GLU A 365 26.86 -0.67 28.66
CA GLU A 365 27.86 -0.07 27.78
C GLU A 365 27.19 0.55 26.56
N ILE A 366 27.61 1.76 26.24
CA ILE A 366 27.24 2.46 25.01
C ILE A 366 27.92 1.70 23.86
N GLU A 367 27.22 0.75 23.24
CA GLU A 367 27.60 0.23 21.92
C GLU A 367 27.35 1.33 20.89
N THR A 368 28.42 2.05 20.58
CA THR A 368 28.51 2.95 19.44
C THR A 368 28.22 2.21 18.13
N LYS A 369 27.33 2.80 17.31
CA LYS A 369 27.21 2.62 15.85
C LYS A 369 27.44 1.19 15.33
N LYS A 370 26.36 0.42 15.15
CA LYS A 370 26.32 -0.57 14.07
C LYS A 370 25.78 0.12 12.81
N GLU A 371 26.67 0.38 11.86
CA GLU A 371 26.30 0.30 10.44
C GLU A 371 25.54 -1.03 10.23
N TYR A 372 24.54 -1.03 9.35
CA TYR A 372 23.85 -2.26 8.95
C TYR A 372 24.83 -3.23 8.28
N SER A 373 25.58 -3.99 9.08
CA SER A 373 26.19 -5.24 8.66
C SER A 373 25.13 -6.32 8.83
N ILE A 374 24.65 -6.85 7.70
CA ILE A 374 23.95 -8.14 7.68
C ILE A 374 24.85 -9.12 8.44
N GLU A 375 24.37 -9.69 9.55
CA GLU A 375 25.10 -10.76 10.24
C GLU A 375 25.55 -11.79 9.20
N SER A 376 26.85 -12.13 9.18
CA SER A 376 27.39 -13.08 8.21
C SER A 376 26.65 -14.40 8.34
N MET A 377 26.05 -14.87 7.25
CA MET A 377 25.31 -16.12 7.29
C MET A 377 26.21 -17.27 7.73
N SER A 378 25.67 -18.21 8.52
CA SER A 378 26.43 -19.40 8.96
C SER A 378 26.86 -20.29 7.78
N THR A 379 26.12 -20.21 6.66
CA THR A 379 26.41 -20.92 5.41
C THR A 379 26.79 -19.93 4.30
N LYS A 380 27.98 -20.10 3.72
CA LYS A 380 28.47 -19.21 2.65
C LYS A 380 27.82 -19.48 1.29
N ILE A 381 27.49 -18.44 0.55
CA ILE A 381 26.82 -18.51 -0.77
C ILE A 381 27.65 -17.76 -1.84
N SER A 382 27.77 -18.35 -3.03
CA SER A 382 28.27 -17.66 -4.23
C SER A 382 27.11 -17.27 -5.15
N ALA A 383 26.95 -15.98 -5.47
CA ALA A 383 26.03 -15.51 -6.49
C ALA A 383 26.70 -15.55 -7.87
N LEU A 384 25.97 -16.07 -8.87
CA LEU A 384 26.42 -16.13 -10.26
C LEU A 384 25.52 -15.28 -11.14
N LEU A 385 26.13 -14.52 -12.05
CA LEU A 385 25.46 -13.78 -13.11
C LEU A 385 26.19 -14.02 -14.44
N ILE A 386 25.43 -14.28 -15.50
CA ILE A 386 25.90 -14.16 -16.88
C ILE A 386 25.24 -12.93 -17.50
N THR A 387 26.00 -12.11 -18.24
CA THR A 387 25.48 -10.81 -18.66
C THR A 387 26.05 -10.32 -20.00
N TYR A 388 25.34 -9.37 -20.61
CA TYR A 388 25.73 -8.57 -21.78
C TYR A 388 24.88 -7.29 -21.81
N ASN A 389 25.51 -6.11 -21.71
CA ASN A 389 24.91 -4.78 -21.71
C ASN A 389 23.77 -4.61 -20.68
N GLU A 390 24.13 -4.67 -19.39
CA GLU A 390 23.18 -4.69 -18.27
C GLU A 390 23.37 -3.51 -17.31
N GLU A 391 23.88 -2.37 -17.80
CA GLU A 391 24.07 -1.14 -17.00
C GLU A 391 22.79 -0.75 -16.22
N LYS A 392 21.61 -0.99 -16.79
CA LYS A 392 20.33 -0.59 -16.22
C LYS A 392 19.96 -1.38 -14.95
N ASN A 393 20.19 -2.69 -14.94
CA ASN A 393 19.73 -3.55 -13.84
C ASN A 393 20.85 -3.91 -12.86
N LEU A 394 22.12 -3.75 -13.23
CA LEU A 394 23.23 -4.28 -12.46
C LEU A 394 23.36 -3.65 -11.05
N HIS A 395 23.05 -2.37 -10.88
CA HIS A 395 23.04 -1.75 -9.55
C HIS A 395 22.02 -2.39 -8.60
N ARG A 396 20.79 -2.62 -9.09
CA ARG A 396 19.75 -3.33 -8.33
C ARG A 396 20.21 -4.75 -8.03
N TYR A 397 20.68 -5.47 -9.04
CA TYR A 397 21.15 -6.85 -8.89
C TYR A 397 22.20 -6.98 -7.78
N LEU A 398 23.22 -6.11 -7.77
CA LEU A 398 24.29 -6.16 -6.76
C LEU A 398 23.77 -5.93 -5.33
N ASN A 399 22.73 -5.10 -5.15
CA ASN A 399 22.08 -4.91 -3.85
C ASN A 399 21.17 -6.10 -3.48
N ASP A 400 20.50 -6.67 -4.47
CA ASP A 400 19.59 -7.81 -4.31
C ASP A 400 20.35 -9.05 -3.83
N VAL A 401 21.57 -9.27 -4.33
CA VAL A 401 22.44 -10.41 -3.97
C VAL A 401 23.52 -10.07 -2.93
N ASP A 402 23.43 -8.94 -2.22
CA ASP A 402 24.45 -8.52 -1.24
C ASP A 402 24.67 -9.51 -0.08
N PHE A 403 23.71 -10.42 0.13
CA PHE A 403 23.75 -11.51 1.10
C PHE A 403 24.77 -12.57 0.70
N ALA A 404 25.16 -12.65 -0.57
CA ALA A 404 26.21 -13.57 -1.00
C ALA A 404 27.59 -13.11 -0.50
N ASP A 405 28.45 -14.09 -0.20
CA ASP A 405 29.83 -13.88 0.22
C ASP A 405 30.75 -13.61 -0.98
N GLU A 406 30.35 -14.12 -2.15
CA GLU A 406 31.08 -13.99 -3.41
C GLU A 406 30.08 -13.74 -4.54
N ILE A 407 30.35 -12.78 -5.42
CA ILE A 407 29.55 -12.51 -6.62
C ILE A 407 30.44 -12.73 -7.83
N ILE A 408 30.06 -13.64 -8.75
CA ILE A 408 30.81 -13.91 -9.98
C ILE A 408 29.98 -13.46 -11.17
N ILE A 409 30.51 -12.50 -11.92
CA ILE A 409 29.87 -11.95 -13.11
C ILE A 409 30.66 -12.39 -14.33
N ILE A 410 30.01 -13.14 -15.22
CA ILE A 410 30.59 -13.57 -16.49
C ILE A 410 30.01 -12.72 -17.61
N ASP A 411 30.81 -11.77 -18.06
CA ASP A 411 30.45 -10.81 -19.07
C ASP A 411 30.80 -11.29 -20.48
N SER A 412 29.84 -11.13 -21.39
CA SER A 412 29.98 -11.51 -22.80
C SER A 412 30.52 -10.35 -23.65
N PHE A 413 31.47 -9.59 -23.10
CA PHE A 413 32.04 -8.37 -23.69
C PHE A 413 31.02 -7.23 -23.84
N SER A 414 30.42 -6.81 -22.73
CA SER A 414 29.56 -5.62 -22.69
C SER A 414 30.29 -4.38 -23.21
N THR A 415 29.52 -3.50 -23.83
CA THR A 415 29.96 -2.25 -24.45
C THR A 415 29.48 -1.01 -23.70
N ASP A 416 28.60 -1.18 -22.73
CA ASP A 416 28.07 -0.13 -21.84
C ASP A 416 28.84 -0.08 -20.49
N LYS A 417 28.29 0.59 -19.47
CA LYS A 417 28.98 0.72 -18.17
C LYS A 417 28.92 -0.52 -17.27
N THR A 418 28.46 -1.68 -17.76
CA THR A 418 28.32 -2.92 -16.97
C THR A 418 29.60 -3.29 -16.23
N GLU A 419 30.76 -3.31 -16.92
CA GLU A 419 32.03 -3.66 -16.28
C GLU A 419 32.42 -2.67 -15.17
N LYS A 420 32.21 -1.38 -15.40
CA LYS A 420 32.54 -0.33 -14.42
C LYS A 420 31.72 -0.51 -13.15
N ILE A 421 30.41 -0.75 -13.29
CA ILE A 421 29.48 -0.92 -12.17
C ILE A 421 29.80 -2.21 -11.40
N ALA A 422 30.03 -3.32 -12.11
CA ALA A 422 30.37 -4.61 -11.49
C ALA A 422 31.60 -4.50 -10.58
N ARG A 423 32.65 -3.81 -11.05
CA ARG A 423 33.92 -3.67 -10.33
C ARG A 423 33.86 -2.74 -9.12
N GLN A 424 32.79 -1.97 -8.94
CA GLN A 424 32.61 -1.12 -7.75
C GLN A 424 32.31 -1.93 -6.49
N ASN A 425 31.76 -3.15 -6.63
CA ASN A 425 31.46 -3.99 -5.49
C ASN A 425 32.68 -4.88 -5.13
N PRO A 426 33.22 -4.79 -3.90
CA PRO A 426 34.42 -5.53 -3.50
C PRO A 426 34.24 -7.05 -3.46
N LYS A 427 32.99 -7.55 -3.36
CA LYS A 427 32.67 -8.98 -3.40
C LYS A 427 32.66 -9.56 -4.83
N THR A 428 32.78 -8.70 -5.85
CA THR A 428 32.58 -9.09 -7.25
C THR A 428 33.87 -9.54 -7.93
N LYS A 429 33.84 -10.77 -8.45
CA LYS A 429 34.79 -11.33 -9.41
C LYS A 429 34.22 -11.20 -10.82
N PHE A 430 34.70 -10.21 -11.55
CA PHE A 430 34.30 -9.96 -12.93
C PHE A 430 35.21 -10.70 -13.92
N VAL A 431 34.63 -11.53 -14.80
CA VAL A 431 35.34 -12.34 -15.80
C VAL A 431 34.73 -12.12 -17.18
N LYS A 432 35.56 -11.92 -18.19
CA LYS A 432 35.11 -11.85 -19.59
C LYS A 432 35.23 -13.22 -20.24
N ARG A 433 34.16 -13.68 -20.90
CA ARG A 433 34.15 -14.91 -21.68
C ARG A 433 33.23 -14.74 -22.88
N LYS A 434 33.69 -15.12 -24.06
CA LYS A 434 32.88 -15.10 -25.28
C LYS A 434 31.67 -16.03 -25.10
N PHE A 435 30.47 -15.51 -25.31
CA PHE A 435 29.25 -16.29 -25.23
C PHE A 435 29.23 -17.35 -26.34
N ASP A 436 29.08 -18.61 -25.95
CA ASP A 436 28.81 -19.73 -26.85
C ASP A 436 27.35 -20.17 -26.70
N ASN A 437 26.96 -20.64 -25.51
CA ASN A 437 25.59 -20.92 -25.13
C ASN A 437 25.41 -20.73 -23.63
N PHE A 438 24.16 -20.60 -23.20
CA PHE A 438 23.83 -20.36 -21.79
C PHE A 438 24.40 -21.48 -20.89
N THR A 439 24.26 -22.75 -21.28
CA THR A 439 24.64 -23.91 -20.45
C THR A 439 26.13 -23.89 -20.13
N ASN A 440 26.96 -23.66 -21.14
CA ASN A 440 28.42 -23.58 -21.00
C ASN A 440 28.81 -22.34 -20.20
N GLN A 441 28.15 -21.20 -20.39
CA GLN A 441 28.40 -19.99 -19.61
C GLN A 441 28.06 -20.21 -18.13
N ARG A 442 26.92 -20.84 -17.82
CA ARG A 442 26.51 -21.17 -16.44
C ARG A 442 27.45 -22.17 -15.78
N ASN A 443 27.82 -23.25 -16.49
CA ASN A 443 28.78 -24.24 -15.99
C ASN A 443 30.18 -23.65 -15.76
N TYR A 444 30.62 -22.70 -16.60
CA TYR A 444 31.84 -21.95 -16.35
C TYR A 444 31.73 -21.07 -15.10
N GLY A 445 30.58 -20.45 -14.85
CA GLY A 445 30.33 -19.71 -13.61
C GLY A 445 30.42 -20.60 -12.36
N LEU A 446 29.81 -21.78 -12.44
CA LEU A 446 29.86 -22.78 -11.37
C LEU A 446 31.28 -23.25 -11.05
N SER A 447 32.14 -23.41 -12.06
CA SER A 447 33.54 -23.82 -11.83
C SER A 447 34.38 -22.74 -11.15
N LEU A 448 33.95 -21.47 -11.26
CA LEU A 448 34.62 -20.34 -10.62
C LEU A 448 34.15 -20.09 -9.17
N ALA A 449 32.97 -20.58 -8.78
CA ALA A 449 32.39 -20.40 -7.45
C ALA A 449 33.23 -21.09 -6.37
N LYS A 450 33.55 -20.39 -5.28
CA LYS A 450 34.30 -20.99 -4.16
C LYS A 450 33.41 -21.78 -3.22
N ASN A 451 32.20 -21.28 -2.95
CA ASN A 451 31.28 -21.92 -2.01
C ASN A 451 30.48 -23.03 -2.69
N ASP A 452 30.05 -24.02 -1.91
CA ASP A 452 29.23 -25.12 -2.43
C ASP A 452 27.80 -24.68 -2.71
N TRP A 453 27.26 -23.77 -1.90
CA TRP A 453 25.97 -23.15 -2.16
C TRP A 453 26.11 -22.03 -3.18
N VAL A 454 25.26 -22.09 -4.19
CA VAL A 454 25.25 -21.17 -5.32
C VAL A 454 23.85 -20.61 -5.49
N THR A 455 23.76 -19.31 -5.77
CA THR A 455 22.53 -18.68 -6.24
C THR A 455 22.70 -18.16 -7.67
N PHE A 456 21.66 -18.32 -8.48
CA PHE A 456 21.64 -17.88 -9.87
C PHE A 456 20.34 -17.13 -10.14
N PHE A 457 20.35 -15.82 -9.91
CA PHE A 457 19.31 -14.91 -10.35
C PHE A 457 19.77 -14.18 -11.61
N ASP A 458 18.87 -13.99 -12.57
CA ASP A 458 19.16 -13.21 -13.77
C ASP A 458 19.08 -11.70 -13.41
N ALA A 459 19.77 -10.82 -14.12
CA ALA A 459 19.83 -9.39 -13.74
C ALA A 459 18.49 -8.66 -13.86
N ASP A 460 17.61 -9.13 -14.76
CA ASP A 460 16.25 -8.67 -14.95
C ASP A 460 15.26 -9.24 -13.92
N GLU A 461 15.71 -10.15 -13.06
CA GLU A 461 14.96 -10.63 -11.90
C GLU A 461 15.27 -9.75 -10.69
N GLY A 462 14.24 -9.11 -10.13
CA GLY A 462 14.32 -8.45 -8.83
C GLY A 462 14.10 -9.46 -7.71
N ILE A 463 14.92 -9.39 -6.67
CA ILE A 463 14.76 -10.19 -5.45
C ILE A 463 14.06 -9.31 -4.40
N PRO A 464 12.75 -9.49 -4.14
CA PRO A 464 12.07 -8.70 -3.12
C PRO A 464 12.73 -8.92 -1.75
N LEU A 465 12.70 -7.89 -0.89
CA LEU A 465 13.32 -7.94 0.43
C LEU A 465 12.85 -9.15 1.25
N GLU A 466 11.58 -9.56 1.11
CA GLU A 466 11.04 -10.75 1.80
C GLU A 466 11.67 -12.06 1.31
N LEU A 467 11.90 -12.20 0.00
CA LEU A 467 12.63 -13.36 -0.53
C LEU A 467 14.08 -13.34 -0.04
N LYS A 468 14.71 -12.17 0.00
CA LYS A 468 16.06 -12.00 0.54
C LYS A 468 16.15 -12.38 2.03
N LYS A 469 15.22 -11.90 2.86
CA LYS A 469 15.11 -12.27 4.29
C LYS A 469 14.87 -13.76 4.46
N GLU A 470 14.01 -14.35 3.65
CA GLU A 470 13.75 -15.78 3.68
C GLU A 470 15.01 -16.58 3.34
N ILE A 471 15.77 -16.17 2.31
CA ILE A 471 17.06 -16.79 1.96
C ILE A 471 18.01 -16.69 3.15
N VAL A 472 18.20 -15.51 3.72
CA VAL A 472 19.09 -15.33 4.89
C VAL A 472 18.65 -16.22 6.06
N SER A 473 17.34 -16.27 6.35
CA SER A 473 16.79 -17.09 7.43
C SER A 473 17.03 -18.59 7.21
N VAL A 474 16.73 -19.11 6.01
CA VAL A 474 16.94 -20.53 5.66
C VAL A 474 18.41 -20.92 5.79
N PHE A 475 19.33 -20.03 5.40
CA PHE A 475 20.76 -20.31 5.39
C PHE A 475 21.43 -20.07 6.74
N ASN A 476 20.84 -19.26 7.63
CA ASN A 476 21.22 -19.15 9.03
C ASN A 476 20.81 -20.36 9.87
N GLN A 477 19.64 -20.94 9.58
CA GLN A 477 19.07 -22.09 10.30
C GLN A 477 19.57 -23.45 9.78
N GLN A 478 20.58 -23.45 8.91
CA GLN A 478 21.05 -24.57 8.08
C GLN A 478 19.98 -25.12 7.11
N PRO A 479 20.24 -25.10 5.80
CA PRO A 479 19.28 -25.56 4.80
C PRO A 479 19.04 -27.08 4.88
N THR A 480 17.77 -27.47 4.96
CA THR A 480 17.33 -28.87 5.00
C THR A 480 17.27 -29.52 3.62
N PHE A 481 17.20 -28.73 2.54
CA PHE A 481 17.20 -29.19 1.15
C PHE A 481 18.57 -28.95 0.50
N ASP A 482 18.79 -29.56 -0.67
CA ASP A 482 20.01 -29.39 -1.48
C ASP A 482 19.80 -28.41 -2.65
N ALA A 483 18.55 -28.10 -3.00
CA ALA A 483 18.18 -27.05 -3.94
C ALA A 483 16.79 -26.49 -3.63
N TYR A 484 16.57 -25.22 -3.95
CA TYR A 484 15.35 -24.48 -3.68
C TYR A 484 14.77 -23.88 -4.96
N PHE A 485 13.50 -24.22 -5.22
CA PHE A 485 12.68 -23.54 -6.20
C PHE A 485 12.19 -22.21 -5.65
N VAL A 486 12.20 -21.19 -6.51
CA VAL A 486 11.60 -19.88 -6.26
C VAL A 486 10.53 -19.66 -7.32
N TYR A 487 9.32 -19.34 -6.88
CA TYR A 487 8.25 -18.96 -7.79
C TYR A 487 8.51 -17.57 -8.37
N ARG A 488 8.06 -17.32 -9.59
CA ARG A 488 8.28 -16.06 -10.31
C ARG A 488 6.97 -15.32 -10.51
N LYS A 489 6.96 -14.02 -10.24
CA LYS A 489 5.90 -13.11 -10.69
C LYS A 489 6.27 -12.63 -12.09
N PHE A 490 5.44 -12.97 -13.07
CA PHE A 490 5.65 -12.53 -14.45
C PHE A 490 5.06 -11.13 -14.64
N PHE A 491 5.88 -10.17 -15.08
CA PHE A 491 5.42 -8.82 -15.42
C PHE A 491 5.39 -8.62 -16.93
N PHE A 492 4.29 -8.06 -17.44
CA PHE A 492 4.11 -7.64 -18.82
C PHE A 492 3.52 -6.24 -18.85
N ASN A 493 4.10 -5.32 -19.63
CA ASN A 493 3.73 -3.89 -19.62
C ASN A 493 3.77 -3.28 -18.21
N LYS A 494 4.79 -3.63 -17.41
CA LYS A 494 4.96 -3.20 -16.00
C LYS A 494 3.82 -3.61 -15.06
N LYS A 495 2.98 -4.57 -15.47
CA LYS A 495 1.87 -5.10 -14.68
C LYS A 495 2.09 -6.58 -14.40
N HIS A 496 1.85 -6.99 -13.16
CA HIS A 496 1.93 -8.39 -12.77
C HIS A 496 0.78 -9.19 -13.38
N ILE A 497 1.14 -10.24 -14.11
CA ILE A 497 0.20 -11.16 -14.76
C ILE A 497 -0.03 -12.33 -13.81
N LYS A 498 -1.26 -12.44 -13.31
CA LYS A 498 -1.62 -13.42 -12.27
C LYS A 498 -2.08 -14.73 -12.88
N TYR A 499 -2.64 -14.67 -14.09
CA TYR A 499 -3.24 -15.78 -14.78
C TYR A 499 -2.48 -16.03 -16.09
N SER A 500 -3.18 -16.39 -17.16
CA SER A 500 -2.58 -16.52 -18.50
C SER A 500 -1.45 -17.55 -18.59
N GLY A 501 -1.46 -18.56 -17.71
CA GLY A 501 -0.46 -19.63 -17.69
C GLY A 501 0.81 -19.32 -16.90
N MET A 502 0.90 -18.13 -16.27
CA MET A 502 2.09 -17.67 -15.55
C MET A 502 2.03 -17.95 -14.03
N GLN A 503 0.87 -18.35 -13.51
CA GLN A 503 0.58 -18.49 -12.07
C GLN A 503 1.52 -19.41 -11.26
N ASN A 504 2.11 -20.41 -11.92
CA ASN A 504 2.91 -21.46 -11.27
C ASN A 504 4.36 -21.50 -11.80
N ASP A 505 4.81 -20.42 -12.42
CA ASP A 505 6.16 -20.35 -12.95
C ASP A 505 7.18 -20.36 -11.81
N LYS A 506 8.21 -21.21 -11.95
CA LYS A 506 9.25 -21.41 -10.93
C LYS A 506 10.56 -21.84 -11.56
N ALA A 507 11.65 -21.45 -10.93
CA ALA A 507 12.99 -21.88 -11.29
C ALA A 507 13.77 -22.25 -10.02
N VAL A 508 14.72 -23.19 -10.15
CA VAL A 508 15.71 -23.40 -9.09
C VAL A 508 16.64 -22.19 -9.10
N ARG A 509 16.70 -21.48 -7.99
CA ARG A 509 17.51 -20.25 -7.87
C ARG A 509 18.62 -20.35 -6.84
N ILE A 510 18.58 -21.37 -5.97
CA ILE A 510 19.61 -21.61 -4.96
C ILE A 510 19.83 -23.11 -4.82
N PHE A 511 21.07 -23.58 -4.91
CA PHE A 511 21.38 -25.01 -4.96
C PHE A 511 22.83 -25.29 -4.56
N LYS A 512 23.11 -26.53 -4.14
CA LYS A 512 24.48 -27.04 -3.96
C LYS A 512 25.06 -27.43 -5.31
N LYS A 513 26.20 -26.86 -5.69
CA LYS A 513 26.91 -27.23 -6.92
C LYS A 513 27.47 -28.66 -6.85
N SER A 514 27.84 -29.15 -5.67
CA SER A 514 28.28 -30.55 -5.47
C SER A 514 27.22 -31.59 -5.84
N LYS A 515 25.93 -31.20 -5.85
CA LYS A 515 24.80 -32.07 -6.15
C LYS A 515 24.02 -31.65 -7.39
N SER A 516 24.43 -30.59 -8.08
CA SER A 516 23.63 -30.02 -9.16
C SER A 516 24.46 -29.75 -10.42
N GLN A 517 23.90 -30.07 -11.59
CA GLN A 517 24.54 -29.82 -12.88
C GLN A 517 23.52 -29.34 -13.92
N TYR A 518 23.94 -28.40 -14.78
CA TYR A 518 23.16 -28.05 -15.97
C TYR A 518 23.40 -29.08 -17.08
N LYS A 519 22.34 -29.67 -17.61
CA LYS A 519 22.44 -30.67 -18.69
C LYS A 519 22.97 -30.06 -19.98
N SER A 520 23.95 -30.74 -20.58
CA SER A 520 24.59 -30.35 -21.86
C SER A 520 23.78 -30.73 -23.10
N ASP A 521 22.69 -31.50 -22.97
CA ASP A 521 21.89 -32.04 -24.09
C ASP A 521 20.77 -31.11 -24.58
N ARG A 522 20.57 -29.94 -23.95
CA ARG A 522 19.53 -28.96 -24.33
C ARG A 522 20.10 -27.58 -24.60
N MET A 523 19.83 -27.05 -25.79
CA MET A 523 20.24 -25.70 -26.20
C MET A 523 19.34 -24.60 -25.62
N VAL A 524 18.12 -24.94 -25.17
CA VAL A 524 17.11 -24.01 -24.65
C VAL A 524 16.27 -24.71 -23.58
N HIS A 525 16.01 -24.03 -22.46
CA HIS A 525 15.44 -24.58 -21.21
C HIS A 525 16.49 -25.34 -20.39
N GLU A 526 17.36 -24.56 -19.78
CA GLU A 526 18.37 -25.01 -18.83
C GLU A 526 17.69 -25.45 -17.54
N ILE A 527 17.37 -26.74 -17.48
CA ILE A 527 16.93 -27.35 -16.23
C ILE A 527 18.20 -27.76 -15.51
N ILE A 528 18.41 -27.18 -14.33
CA ILE A 528 19.40 -27.70 -13.41
C ILE A 528 18.83 -28.96 -12.76
N GLU A 529 19.56 -30.07 -12.88
CA GLU A 529 19.21 -31.30 -12.18
C GLU A 529 19.97 -31.35 -10.87
N CYS A 530 19.23 -31.58 -9.78
CA CYS A 530 19.79 -31.74 -8.44
C CYS A 530 19.62 -33.20 -8.01
N ASN A 531 20.74 -33.90 -7.80
CA ASN A 531 20.82 -35.24 -7.24
C ASN A 531 20.73 -35.18 -5.70
N GLY A 532 19.62 -34.66 -5.19
CA GLY A 532 19.40 -34.38 -3.78
C GLY A 532 17.96 -33.96 -3.46
N ARG A 533 17.69 -33.57 -2.21
CA ARG A 533 16.34 -33.14 -1.82
C ARG A 533 16.06 -31.74 -2.38
N THR A 534 14.88 -31.52 -2.97
CA THR A 534 14.47 -30.21 -3.46
C THR A 534 13.36 -29.63 -2.59
N GLY A 535 13.47 -28.34 -2.28
CA GLY A 535 12.52 -27.57 -1.49
C GLY A 535 11.98 -26.37 -2.26
N TYR A 536 11.12 -25.60 -1.62
CA TYR A 536 10.53 -24.39 -2.16
C TYR A 536 10.75 -23.25 -1.17
N LEU A 537 11.19 -22.09 -1.68
CA LEU A 537 10.99 -20.85 -0.96
C LEU A 537 9.54 -20.40 -1.15
N THR A 538 8.99 -19.80 -0.11
CA THR A 538 7.60 -19.34 -0.02
C THR A 538 7.41 -18.01 -0.74
N ASN A 539 8.41 -17.12 -0.69
CA ASN A 539 8.36 -15.84 -1.39
C ASN A 539 8.75 -15.99 -2.87
N LYS A 540 8.19 -15.09 -3.69
CA LYS A 540 8.40 -15.09 -5.15
C LYS A 540 9.41 -14.02 -5.55
N LEU A 541 10.19 -14.27 -6.60
CA LEU A 541 10.98 -13.23 -7.27
C LEU A 541 10.13 -12.47 -8.30
N ASP A 542 10.49 -11.23 -8.60
CA ASP A 542 9.83 -10.42 -9.62
C ASP A 542 10.62 -10.50 -10.94
N HIS A 543 10.00 -11.03 -12.00
CA HIS A 543 10.64 -11.22 -13.30
C HIS A 543 10.13 -10.14 -14.27
N PHE A 544 10.94 -9.08 -14.43
CA PHE A 544 10.60 -7.90 -15.24
C PHE A 544 10.97 -8.13 -16.70
N THR A 545 10.23 -9.00 -17.38
CA THR A 545 10.73 -9.55 -18.64
C THR A 545 10.46 -8.67 -19.88
N PHE A 546 9.36 -7.89 -19.95
CA PHE A 546 9.00 -7.15 -21.18
C PHE A 546 8.27 -5.82 -20.93
N ASP A 547 8.76 -4.76 -21.58
CA ASP A 547 8.16 -3.41 -21.51
C ASP A 547 7.04 -3.19 -22.54
N ASN A 548 6.96 -4.01 -23.60
CA ASN A 548 5.92 -3.91 -24.63
C ASN A 548 5.60 -5.24 -25.37
N GLU A 549 4.52 -5.25 -26.15
CA GLU A 549 4.03 -6.41 -26.92
C GLU A 549 5.04 -6.94 -27.94
N GLN A 550 5.78 -6.04 -28.60
CA GLN A 550 6.72 -6.40 -29.67
C GLN A 550 7.93 -7.15 -29.10
N GLU A 551 8.50 -6.65 -28.01
CA GLU A 551 9.61 -7.29 -27.31
C GLU A 551 9.25 -8.71 -26.85
N TYR A 552 8.04 -8.88 -26.31
CA TYR A 552 7.56 -10.20 -25.90
C TYR A 552 7.38 -11.15 -27.09
N LEU A 553 6.83 -10.64 -28.20
CA LEU A 553 6.68 -11.41 -29.43
C LEU A 553 8.03 -11.84 -30.01
N ASP A 554 9.03 -10.97 -30.01
CA ASP A 554 10.37 -11.27 -30.52
C ASP A 554 11.07 -12.35 -29.71
N LYS A 555 10.91 -12.33 -28.38
CA LYS A 555 11.36 -13.42 -27.52
C LYS A 555 10.65 -14.72 -27.86
N LEU A 556 9.32 -14.71 -27.94
CA LEU A 556 8.52 -15.89 -28.28
C LEU A 556 8.90 -16.47 -29.66
N ASN A 557 9.16 -15.61 -30.64
CA ASN A 557 9.63 -16.01 -31.97
C ASN A 557 11.02 -16.66 -31.91
N SER A 558 11.93 -16.12 -31.11
CA SER A 558 13.27 -16.69 -30.91
C SER A 558 13.18 -18.11 -30.31
N TYR A 559 12.34 -18.31 -29.29
CA TYR A 559 12.03 -19.65 -28.77
C TYR A 559 11.39 -20.56 -29.82
N SER A 560 10.49 -20.02 -30.64
CA SER A 560 9.84 -20.77 -31.70
C SER A 560 10.80 -21.24 -32.80
N ARG A 561 11.83 -20.47 -33.15
CA ARG A 561 12.89 -20.91 -34.09
C ARG A 561 13.69 -22.08 -33.53
N LEU A 562 14.09 -22.01 -32.27
CA LEU A 562 14.84 -23.09 -31.62
C LEU A 562 13.99 -24.35 -31.50
N ARG A 563 12.71 -24.22 -31.14
CA ARG A 563 11.78 -25.35 -31.09
C ARG A 563 11.52 -25.94 -32.49
N ALA A 564 11.58 -25.14 -33.55
CA ALA A 564 11.49 -25.64 -34.92
C ALA A 564 12.68 -26.56 -35.26
N GLN A 565 13.90 -26.18 -34.87
CA GLN A 565 15.09 -27.03 -35.04
C GLN A 565 14.95 -28.35 -34.28
N GLU A 566 14.46 -28.34 -33.04
CA GLU A 566 14.20 -29.57 -32.28
C GLU A 566 13.13 -30.47 -32.93
N LEU A 567 12.08 -29.88 -33.49
CA LEU A 567 11.04 -30.63 -34.20
C LEU A 567 11.56 -31.20 -35.52
N ARG A 568 12.47 -30.49 -36.19
CA ARG A 568 13.18 -30.97 -37.36
C ARG A 568 14.03 -32.20 -37.04
N LEU A 569 14.76 -32.20 -35.94
CA LEU A 569 15.54 -33.35 -35.46
C LEU A 569 14.65 -34.57 -35.16
N LYS A 570 13.39 -34.31 -34.79
CA LYS A 570 12.35 -35.34 -34.58
C LYS A 570 11.58 -35.72 -35.85
N ASN A 571 11.99 -35.20 -37.01
CA ASN A 571 11.37 -35.45 -38.32
C ASN A 571 9.86 -35.14 -38.38
N LEU A 572 9.37 -34.16 -37.60
CA LEU A 572 7.97 -33.77 -37.62
C LEU A 572 7.64 -33.00 -38.91
N LYS A 573 6.60 -33.43 -39.64
CA LYS A 573 6.06 -32.70 -40.79
C LYS A 573 4.81 -31.88 -40.38
N PRO A 574 4.80 -30.55 -40.55
CA PRO A 574 3.63 -29.73 -40.24
C PRO A 574 2.42 -30.09 -41.10
N THR A 575 1.23 -29.92 -40.55
CA THR A 575 -0.06 -30.20 -41.21
C THR A 575 -1.04 -29.08 -40.88
N PHE A 576 -2.22 -29.04 -41.51
CA PHE A 576 -3.24 -28.03 -41.21
C PHE A 576 -3.53 -27.85 -39.71
N TYR A 577 -3.61 -28.96 -38.96
CA TYR A 577 -3.77 -28.98 -37.51
C TYR A 577 -2.76 -28.08 -36.76
N HIS A 578 -1.51 -28.06 -37.22
CA HIS A 578 -0.42 -27.31 -36.58
C HIS A 578 -0.53 -25.79 -36.79
N TYR A 579 -1.17 -25.37 -37.89
CA TYR A 579 -1.34 -23.97 -38.25
C TYR A 579 -2.63 -23.36 -37.72
N THR A 580 -3.66 -24.17 -37.47
CA THR A 580 -5.00 -23.66 -37.11
C THR A 580 -5.43 -24.11 -35.73
N ILE A 581 -5.60 -25.43 -35.54
CA ILE A 581 -6.16 -26.00 -34.31
C ILE A 581 -5.22 -25.78 -33.13
N LYS A 582 -3.91 -25.99 -33.32
CA LYS A 582 -2.92 -25.89 -32.24
C LYS A 582 -2.72 -24.45 -31.72
N PRO A 583 -2.63 -23.40 -32.57
CA PRO A 583 -2.69 -22.01 -32.14
C PRO A 583 -4.02 -21.64 -31.47
N ALA A 584 -5.16 -22.04 -32.04
CA ALA A 584 -6.47 -21.74 -31.47
C ALA A 584 -6.63 -22.36 -30.07
N TYR A 585 -6.20 -23.61 -29.89
CA TYR A 585 -6.17 -24.25 -28.58
C TYR A 585 -5.20 -23.54 -27.62
N ARG A 586 -4.05 -23.05 -28.09
CA ARG A 586 -3.11 -22.29 -27.25
C ARG A 586 -3.76 -21.01 -26.71
N PHE A 587 -4.46 -20.27 -27.58
CA PHE A 587 -5.24 -19.11 -27.17
C PHE A 587 -6.30 -19.50 -26.14
N PHE A 588 -7.15 -20.49 -26.45
CA PHE A 588 -8.22 -20.97 -25.57
C PHE A 588 -7.68 -21.39 -24.20
N ASN A 589 -6.59 -22.15 -24.18
CA ASN A 589 -5.96 -22.59 -22.93
C ASN A 589 -5.45 -21.40 -22.10
N TYR A 590 -4.76 -20.43 -22.70
CA TYR A 590 -4.21 -19.29 -21.97
C TYR A 590 -5.31 -18.32 -21.51
N PHE A 591 -6.26 -18.02 -22.39
CA PHE A 591 -7.30 -17.03 -22.11
C PHE A 591 -8.41 -17.59 -21.22
N VAL A 592 -8.89 -18.81 -21.47
CA VAL A 592 -10.05 -19.40 -20.77
C VAL A 592 -9.60 -20.34 -19.66
N MET A 593 -8.90 -21.43 -20.00
CA MET A 593 -8.56 -22.48 -19.01
C MET A 593 -7.59 -21.99 -17.92
N ARG A 594 -6.67 -21.10 -18.30
CA ARG A 594 -5.73 -20.45 -17.38
C ARG A 594 -6.24 -19.11 -16.90
N LEU A 595 -7.53 -18.82 -17.06
CA LEU A 595 -8.21 -17.63 -16.55
C LEU A 595 -7.59 -16.30 -17.01
N GLY A 596 -6.92 -16.26 -18.16
CA GLY A 596 -6.32 -15.04 -18.69
C GLY A 596 -7.32 -13.90 -18.92
N PHE A 597 -8.62 -14.19 -19.08
CA PHE A 597 -9.66 -13.15 -19.10
C PHE A 597 -9.71 -12.31 -17.81
N LEU A 598 -9.25 -12.83 -16.67
CA LEU A 598 -9.13 -12.09 -15.41
C LEU A 598 -7.95 -11.10 -15.39
N ASP A 599 -6.95 -11.26 -16.26
CA ASP A 599 -5.87 -10.28 -16.45
C ASP A 599 -6.31 -9.12 -17.38
N GLY A 600 -7.52 -9.18 -17.96
CA GLY A 600 -8.09 -8.14 -18.82
C GLY A 600 -7.44 -8.08 -20.21
N LYS A 601 -7.15 -6.86 -20.69
CA LYS A 601 -6.52 -6.63 -22.00
C LYS A 601 -5.16 -7.33 -22.12
N ASP A 602 -4.36 -7.30 -21.07
CA ASP A 602 -3.03 -7.91 -21.07
C ASP A 602 -3.12 -9.43 -21.19
N GLY A 603 -4.09 -10.07 -20.52
CA GLY A 603 -4.32 -11.51 -20.65
C GLY A 603 -4.78 -11.94 -22.03
N TYR A 604 -5.62 -11.12 -22.68
CA TYR A 604 -5.96 -11.31 -24.09
C TYR A 604 -4.72 -11.20 -25.00
N THR A 605 -3.91 -10.15 -24.81
CA THR A 605 -2.68 -9.92 -25.58
C THR A 605 -1.70 -11.08 -25.42
N ILE A 606 -1.45 -11.54 -24.19
CA ILE A 606 -0.56 -12.67 -23.91
C ILE A 606 -1.08 -13.95 -24.59
N ALA A 607 -2.38 -14.27 -24.45
CA ALA A 607 -2.97 -15.44 -25.09
C ALA A 607 -2.84 -15.39 -26.63
N LYS A 608 -3.04 -14.21 -27.23
CA LYS A 608 -2.86 -13.95 -28.67
C LYS A 608 -1.41 -14.16 -29.09
N LEU A 609 -0.45 -13.56 -28.38
CA LEU A 609 0.98 -13.68 -28.70
C LEU A 609 1.48 -15.12 -28.62
N HIS A 610 1.03 -15.89 -27.62
CA HIS A 610 1.34 -17.32 -27.51
C HIS A 610 0.73 -18.15 -28.64
N ALA A 611 -0.47 -17.81 -29.12
CA ALA A 611 -1.06 -18.47 -30.28
C ALA A 611 -0.25 -18.17 -31.56
N ILE A 612 0.11 -16.89 -31.77
CA ILE A 612 0.94 -16.46 -32.89
C ILE A 612 2.30 -17.19 -32.87
N SER A 613 2.95 -17.28 -31.72
CA SER A 613 4.26 -17.94 -31.61
C SER A 613 4.20 -19.43 -31.93
N VAL A 614 3.10 -20.11 -31.59
CA VAL A 614 2.86 -21.51 -31.99
C VAL A 614 2.72 -21.63 -33.51
N ALA A 615 1.99 -20.74 -34.17
CA ALA A 615 1.90 -20.75 -35.63
C ALA A 615 3.27 -20.46 -36.29
N ASN A 616 4.00 -19.46 -35.79
CA ASN A 616 5.32 -19.09 -36.30
C ASN A 616 6.35 -20.21 -36.16
N ARG A 617 6.30 -21.00 -35.10
CA ARG A 617 7.15 -22.21 -34.93
C ARG A 617 7.07 -23.14 -36.13
N TYR A 618 5.87 -23.39 -36.65
CA TYR A 618 5.68 -24.29 -37.79
C TYR A 618 6.08 -23.63 -39.11
N LYS A 619 5.90 -22.31 -39.24
CA LYS A 619 6.45 -21.56 -40.38
C LYS A 619 7.98 -21.66 -40.44
N TYR A 620 8.67 -21.50 -39.31
CA TYR A 620 10.13 -21.67 -39.23
C TYR A 620 10.56 -23.11 -39.53
N LEU A 621 9.77 -24.11 -39.15
CA LEU A 621 10.04 -25.51 -39.50
C LEU A 621 9.93 -25.74 -41.02
N ASP A 622 8.91 -25.19 -41.67
CA ASP A 622 8.76 -25.25 -43.13
C ASP A 622 9.90 -24.52 -43.85
N GLU A 623 10.38 -23.40 -43.31
CA GLU A 623 11.54 -22.68 -43.85
C GLU A 623 12.80 -23.55 -43.79
N ILE A 624 13.01 -24.30 -42.69
CA ILE A 624 14.13 -25.25 -42.57
C ILE A 624 14.03 -26.33 -43.64
N TYR A 625 12.87 -26.98 -43.78
CA TYR A 625 12.66 -28.01 -44.82
C TYR A 625 12.85 -27.48 -46.25
N ARG A 626 12.38 -26.25 -46.53
CA ARG A 626 12.57 -25.62 -47.84
C ARG A 626 14.04 -25.37 -48.15
N LYS A 627 14.81 -24.84 -47.19
CA LYS A 627 16.25 -24.61 -47.35
C LYS A 627 17.03 -25.91 -47.56
N GLU A 628 16.66 -26.98 -46.87
CA GLU A 628 17.28 -28.30 -47.08
C GLU A 628 16.97 -28.87 -48.46
N ASN A 629 15.71 -28.78 -48.91
CA ASN A 629 15.32 -29.25 -50.25
C ASN A 629 15.97 -28.42 -51.38
N GLN A 630 16.23 -27.13 -51.16
CA GLN A 630 16.96 -26.27 -52.09
C GLN A 630 18.47 -26.55 -52.12
N ASN A 631 19.03 -27.16 -51.08
CA ASN A 631 20.43 -27.57 -51.03
C ASN A 631 20.65 -29.01 -51.52
N LEU A 632 19.57 -29.78 -51.72
CA LEU A 632 19.57 -31.18 -52.17
C LEU A 632 19.18 -31.35 -53.65
N GLY A 633 18.65 -30.31 -54.29
CA GLY A 633 18.39 -30.24 -55.73
C GLY A 633 19.35 -29.26 -56.38
#